data_AF-A0A182PUX7-F1
#
_entry.id   AF-A0A182PUX7-F1
#
_cell.length_a   1.000
_cell.length_b   1.000
_cell.length_c   1.000
_cell.angle_alpha   90.00
_cell.angle_beta   90.00
_cell.angle_gamma   90.00
#
_symmetry.space_group_name_H-M   'P 1'
#
loop_
_entity.id
_entity.type
_entity.pdbx_description
1 polymer ?
#
loop_
_entity_poly.entity_id
_entity_poly.type
_entity_poly.pdbx_seq_one_letter_code
_entity_poly.pdbx_strand_id
1 'polypeptide(L)'
;WKKVTPSTLTLKNVDYDASGSYYCEVSTDTPIFTKASNDEILNVMLPQKGPPTIEFAKKQLYYGDLLIANCTTSRARPSPHITWLINGKQVRDINTWP
;
A
#
# COMPACT_ATOMS: atom_id res chain seq x y z
N TRP A 1 9.01 -16.40 -19.11
CA TRP A 1 8.06 -16.64 -20.20
C TRP A 1 6.71 -17.03 -19.60
N LYS A 2 5.70 -16.19 -19.78
CA LYS A 2 4.36 -16.31 -19.16
C LYS A 2 3.63 -17.52 -19.76
N LYS A 3 2.96 -18.31 -18.91
CA LYS A 3 2.09 -19.40 -19.37
C LYS A 3 0.73 -18.76 -19.68
N VAL A 4 0.38 -18.69 -20.96
CA VAL A 4 -0.89 -18.15 -21.44
C VAL A 4 -1.71 -19.31 -21.99
N THR A 5 -2.96 -19.43 -21.55
CA THR A 5 -3.97 -20.30 -22.17
C THR A 5 -5.01 -19.42 -22.87
N PRO A 6 -5.89 -19.97 -23.73
CA PRO A 6 -6.87 -19.18 -24.47
C PRO A 6 -7.78 -18.29 -23.62
N SER A 7 -7.96 -18.61 -22.34
CA SER A 7 -8.81 -17.87 -21.40
C SER A 7 -8.08 -17.41 -20.13
N THR A 8 -6.78 -17.68 -19.97
CA THR A 8 -6.07 -17.37 -18.73
C THR A 8 -4.69 -16.80 -19.01
N LEU A 9 -4.47 -15.60 -18.47
CA LEU A 9 -3.16 -14.95 -18.41
C LEU A 9 -2.61 -15.08 -16.98
N THR A 10 -1.52 -15.82 -16.80
CA THR A 10 -0.82 -15.86 -15.51
C THR A 10 0.41 -14.96 -15.52
N LEU A 11 0.42 -13.96 -14.64
CA LEU A 11 1.59 -13.14 -14.35
C LEU A 11 2.36 -13.77 -13.18
N LYS A 12 3.68 -13.96 -13.35
CA LYS A 12 4.57 -14.51 -12.31
C LYS A 12 5.63 -13.49 -11.98
N ASN A 13 6.09 -13.50 -10.73
CA ASN A 13 7.14 -12.59 -10.23
C ASN A 13 6.82 -11.12 -10.55
N VAL A 14 5.58 -10.72 -10.26
CA VAL A 14 5.15 -9.34 -10.44
C VAL A 14 5.82 -8.44 -9.41
N ASP A 15 6.18 -7.24 -9.84
CA ASP A 15 6.61 -6.15 -8.97
C ASP A 15 5.53 -5.06 -9.00
N TYR A 16 5.69 -4.01 -8.20
CA TYR A 16 4.69 -2.98 -8.03
C TYR A 16 4.29 -2.25 -9.32
N ASP A 17 5.22 -2.14 -10.28
CA ASP A 17 4.99 -1.51 -11.58
C ASP A 17 4.05 -2.33 -12.48
N ALA A 18 3.75 -3.58 -12.11
CA ALA A 18 2.70 -4.37 -12.75
C ALA A 18 1.29 -4.02 -12.24
N SER A 19 1.15 -3.10 -11.29
CA SER A 19 -0.17 -2.60 -10.90
C SER A 19 -0.74 -1.70 -11.99
N GLY A 20 -2.01 -1.87 -12.33
CA GLY A 20 -2.64 -1.11 -13.39
C GLY A 20 -3.96 -1.71 -13.87
N SER A 21 -4.58 -1.05 -14.84
CA SER A 21 -5.76 -1.57 -15.55
C SER A 21 -5.31 -2.54 -16.64
N TYR A 22 -5.94 -3.70 -16.70
CA TYR A 22 -5.73 -4.72 -17.71
C TYR A 22 -7.05 -5.03 -18.39
N TYR A 23 -7.01 -5.21 -19.71
CA TYR A 23 -8.14 -5.70 -20.49
C TYR A 23 -7.64 -6.69 -21.54
N CYS A 24 -8.56 -7.50 -22.06
CA CYS A 24 -8.32 -8.37 -23.19
C CYS A 24 -8.94 -7.75 -24.45
N GLU A 25 -8.28 -7.87 -25.59
CA GLU A 25 -8.78 -7.41 -26.87
C GLU A 25 -8.78 -8.56 -27.88
N VAL A 26 -9.86 -8.66 -28.66
CA VAL A 26 -9.96 -9.57 -29.80
C VAL A 26 -10.08 -8.74 -31.08
N SER A 27 -9.31 -9.09 -32.10
CA SER A 27 -9.31 -8.44 -33.42
C SER A 27 -9.44 -9.48 -34.54
N THR A 28 -10.19 -9.16 -35.59
CA THR A 28 -10.37 -10.01 -36.79
C THR A 28 -9.64 -9.44 -38.01
N ASP A 29 -9.23 -10.30 -38.94
CA ASP A 29 -8.43 -9.89 -40.11
C ASP A 29 -9.26 -9.23 -41.22
N THR A 30 -10.44 -9.78 -41.58
CA THR A 30 -11.31 -9.19 -42.63
C THR A 30 -12.78 -9.60 -42.46
N PRO A 31 -13.73 -8.64 -42.34
CA PRO A 31 -13.51 -7.23 -42.07
C PRO A 31 -12.79 -7.04 -40.73
N ILE A 32 -12.11 -5.91 -40.55
CA ILE A 32 -11.45 -5.60 -39.28
C ILE A 32 -12.53 -5.21 -38.27
N PHE A 33 -12.66 -6.01 -37.22
CA PHE A 33 -13.48 -5.71 -36.05
C PHE A 33 -12.63 -5.92 -34.81
N THR A 34 -12.67 -4.95 -33.90
CA THR A 34 -11.93 -5.00 -32.64
C THR A 34 -12.90 -4.80 -31.50
N LYS A 35 -12.77 -5.64 -30.47
CA LYS A 35 -13.58 -5.52 -29.26
C LYS A 35 -12.73 -5.80 -28.02
N ALA A 36 -12.74 -4.83 -27.11
CA ALA A 36 -12.16 -4.97 -25.78
C ALA A 36 -13.16 -5.59 -24.80
N SER A 37 -12.63 -6.28 -23.78
CA SER A 37 -13.35 -6.61 -22.56
C SER A 37 -13.54 -5.36 -21.70
N ASN A 38 -14.19 -5.54 -20.55
CA ASN A 38 -14.09 -4.56 -19.48
C ASN A 38 -12.67 -4.53 -18.92
N ASP A 39 -12.32 -3.40 -18.32
CA ASP A 39 -11.09 -3.18 -17.56
C ASP A 39 -11.14 -3.88 -16.20
N GLU A 40 -10.03 -4.48 -15.81
CA GLU A 40 -9.81 -5.11 -14.51
C GLU A 40 -8.56 -4.53 -13.85
N ILE A 41 -8.67 -4.16 -12.57
CA ILE A 41 -7.57 -3.51 -11.84
C ILE A 41 -6.73 -4.55 -11.11
N LEU A 42 -5.44 -4.65 -11.46
CA LEU A 42 -4.45 -5.40 -10.69
C LEU A 42 -3.73 -4.47 -9.72
N ASN A 43 -3.77 -4.82 -8.42
CA ASN A 43 -3.02 -4.13 -7.38
C ASN A 43 -1.96 -5.07 -6.78
N VAL A 44 -0.69 -4.73 -6.96
CA VAL A 44 0.42 -5.43 -6.31
C VAL A 44 0.79 -4.67 -5.04
N MET A 45 0.56 -5.30 -3.89
CA MET A 45 0.78 -4.68 -2.58
C MET A 45 1.79 -5.47 -1.74
N LEU A 46 2.47 -4.75 -0.86
CA LEU A 46 3.29 -5.34 0.19
C LEU A 46 2.57 -5.11 1.53
N PRO A 47 1.99 -6.15 2.15
CA PRO A 47 1.29 -5.99 3.42
C PRO A 47 2.27 -5.71 4.56
N GLN A 48 1.79 -4.99 5.57
CA GLN A 48 2.52 -4.84 6.83
C GLN A 48 2.65 -6.20 7.52
N LYS A 49 3.83 -6.47 8.09
CA LYS A 49 4.15 -7.75 8.74
C LYS A 49 3.89 -7.77 10.26
N GLY A 50 3.27 -6.72 10.80
CA GLY A 50 3.00 -6.62 12.23
C GLY A 50 2.71 -5.18 12.68
N PRO A 51 2.48 -4.98 14.00
CA PRO A 51 2.25 -3.67 14.58
C PRO A 51 3.51 -2.79 14.51
N PRO A 52 3.37 -1.46 14.57
CA PRO A 52 4.50 -0.56 14.70
C PRO A 52 5.22 -0.76 16.03
N THR A 53 6.52 -0.46 16.05
CA THR A 53 7.32 -0.38 17.27
C THR A 53 7.45 1.09 17.68
N ILE A 54 7.24 1.36 18.96
CA ILE A 54 7.37 2.71 19.54
C ILE A 54 8.59 2.73 20.45
N GLU A 55 9.47 3.69 20.20
CA GLU A 55 10.67 3.92 21.01
C GLU A 55 10.63 5.33 21.61
N PHE A 56 10.95 5.45 22.89
CA PHE A 56 10.98 6.73 23.60
C PHE A 56 12.42 7.22 23.75
N ALA A 57 12.66 8.51 23.53
CA ALA A 57 13.98 9.11 23.70
C ALA A 57 14.46 9.07 25.16
N LYS A 58 13.53 9.11 26.12
CA LYS A 58 13.79 9.02 27.55
C LYS A 58 13.05 7.83 28.16
N LYS A 59 13.71 7.10 29.08
CA LYS A 59 13.10 5.99 29.85
C LYS A 59 12.13 6.47 30.93
N GLN A 60 12.35 7.67 31.45
CA GLN A 60 11.51 8.30 32.47
C GLN A 60 11.18 9.72 32.04
N LEU A 61 9.96 10.13 32.31
CA LEU A 61 9.43 11.46 32.01
C LEU A 61 8.83 12.03 33.28
N TYR A 62 9.07 13.31 33.49
CA TYR A 62 8.45 14.08 34.57
C TYR A 62 7.38 15.01 34.01
N TYR A 63 6.54 15.53 34.90
CA TYR A 63 5.56 16.52 34.51
C TYR A 63 6.26 17.75 33.92
N GLY A 64 5.80 18.18 32.74
CA GLY A 64 6.40 19.29 31.99
C GLY A 64 7.51 18.88 31.01
N ASP A 65 7.95 17.61 31.00
CA ASP A 65 8.89 17.13 29.99
C ASP A 65 8.26 17.06 28.59
N LEU A 66 9.09 17.33 27.58
CA LEU A 66 8.74 17.02 26.19
C LEU A 66 8.83 15.51 25.94
N LEU A 67 7.71 14.91 25.55
CA LEU A 67 7.64 13.52 25.10
C LEU A 67 8.11 13.42 23.65
N ILE A 68 9.26 12.78 23.43
CA ILE A 68 9.77 12.45 22.10
C ILE A 68 9.69 10.94 21.91
N ALA A 69 8.95 10.51 20.90
CA ALA A 69 8.78 9.11 20.54
C ALA A 69 8.93 8.90 19.04
N ASN A 70 9.53 7.79 18.65
CA ASN A 70 9.63 7.36 17.26
C ASN A 70 8.73 6.15 17.03
N CYS A 71 7.90 6.20 15.99
CA CYS A 71 7.06 5.08 15.56
C CYS A 71 7.62 4.53 14.25
N THR A 72 8.09 3.28 14.31
CA THR A 72 8.65 2.59 13.15
C THR A 72 7.71 1.47 12.71
N THR A 73 7.28 1.51 11.44
CA THR A 73 6.49 0.44 10.82
C THR A 73 7.36 -0.50 10.01
N SER A 74 6.89 -1.73 9.79
CA SER A 74 7.44 -2.58 8.74
C SER A 74 7.28 -1.94 7.35
N ARG A 75 8.13 -2.32 6.39
CA ARG A 75 7.97 -1.90 4.99
C ARG A 75 6.63 -2.40 4.46
N ALA A 76 5.86 -1.51 3.87
CA ALA A 76 4.59 -1.82 3.23
C ALA A 76 4.34 -0.92 2.03
N ARG A 77 3.50 -1.39 1.11
CA ARG A 77 3.00 -0.63 -0.04
C ARG A 77 1.52 -0.95 -0.22
N PRO A 78 0.62 0.03 -0.18
CA PRO A 78 0.88 1.47 0.02
C PRO A 78 1.45 1.78 1.42
N SER A 79 2.00 2.99 1.57
CA SER A 79 2.51 3.46 2.87
C SER A 79 1.41 3.38 3.92
N PRO A 80 1.70 2.86 5.12
CA PRO A 80 0.69 2.67 6.15
C PRO A 80 0.24 4.01 6.74
N HIS A 81 -1.02 4.07 7.15
CA HIS A 81 -1.56 5.19 7.92
C HIS A 81 -1.19 5.03 9.40
N ILE A 82 -0.53 6.03 9.98
CA ILE A 82 -0.08 6.02 11.36
C ILE A 82 -0.91 7.02 12.16
N THR A 83 -1.46 6.56 13.29
CA THR A 83 -2.21 7.40 14.23
C THR A 83 -1.64 7.24 15.62
N TRP A 84 -1.28 8.36 16.26
CA TRP A 84 -0.82 8.37 17.64
C TRP A 84 -1.99 8.44 18.62
N LEU A 85 -1.98 7.57 19.63
CA LEU A 85 -2.93 7.56 20.73
C LEU A 85 -2.16 7.74 22.04
N ILE A 86 -2.57 8.69 22.88
CA ILE A 86 -2.10 8.81 24.26
C ILE A 86 -3.28 8.48 25.18
N ASN A 87 -3.14 7.44 26.00
CA ASN A 87 -4.20 6.94 26.87
C ASN A 87 -5.53 6.69 26.13
N GLY A 88 -5.46 6.10 24.93
CA GLY A 88 -6.62 5.80 24.09
C GLY A 88 -7.23 7.00 23.35
N LYS A 89 -6.70 8.21 23.54
CA LYS A 89 -7.17 9.42 22.86
C LYS A 89 -6.22 9.79 21.72
N GLN A 90 -6.78 10.00 20.54
CA GLN A 90 -6.00 10.43 19.38
C GLN A 90 -5.33 11.78 19.62
N VAL A 91 -4.03 11.83 19.35
CA VAL A 91 -3.26 13.06 19.28
C VAL A 91 -3.71 13.79 18.04
N ARG A 92 -4.23 15.01 18.18
CA ARG A 92 -4.50 15.86 17.02
C ARG A 92 -3.16 16.28 16.45
N ASP A 93 -3.01 16.26 15.13
CA ASP A 93 -1.77 16.67 14.46
C ASP A 93 -1.28 18.00 15.03
N ILE A 94 -0.15 17.96 15.73
CA ILE A 94 0.44 19.13 16.38
C ILE A 94 1.48 19.74 15.45
N ASN A 95 1.07 19.99 14.20
CA ASN A 95 1.78 20.98 13.37
C ASN A 95 1.38 22.42 13.73
N THR A 96 0.59 22.61 14.77
CA THR A 96 0.35 23.90 15.39
C THR A 96 0.27 23.74 16.90
N TRP A 97 1.41 23.89 17.57
CA TRP A 97 1.41 24.65 18.82
C TRP A 97 2.37 25.84 18.64
N PRO A 98 1.94 27.07 18.98
CA PRO A 98 2.76 28.28 18.84
C PRO A 98 4.00 28.28 19.74
#